data_AF-A0A7L9UJG0-F1
#
_entry.id   AF-A0A7L9UJG0-F1
#
_cell.length_a   1.000
_cell.length_b   1.000
_cell.length_c   1.000
_cell.angle_alpha   90.00
_cell.angle_beta   90.00
_cell.angle_gamma   90.00
#
_symmetry.space_group_name_H-M   'P 1'
#
loop_
_entity.id
_entity.type
_entity.pdbx_description
1 polymer ?
#
loop_
_entity_poly.entity_id
_entity_poly.type
_entity_poly.pdbx_seq_one_letter_code
_entity_poly.pdbx_strand_id
1 'polypeptide(L)'
;MNGMNEAILAVAQAQQGDAIPVDIPPMTQSAPVMGNPPVTPKTKIGTMEEPRLWPKIRGIIEADIVNKPRNLQRELGPSELGTDCLHCLAAKLAGWEQSKQPAWLPYTGTCLHEHFERLFSNPQVMYGGQVFDGPAPEELKPLYCTEYTVTVGRLNGLAGGYDIKGSIDLWDVAEGATIDWKYVNDNSTLKLAKAHGPSQTYRVQASLYGIGLRNEGVDVRLSCIYFLPRNSQTLNDAYPWEREFDEKPGMWALSRANLLANLLDVIELYDGPKMRDSWIRRLPHSTGHCFDCNTWPDSTTLPEFDEQAWPEVPDQWLQLMDLLEPEYQFTK
;
A
#
# COMPACT_ATOMS: atom_id res chain seq x y z
N MET A 1 49.97 4.26 -2.61
CA MET A 1 48.85 4.18 -1.66
C MET A 1 48.07 2.89 -1.92
N ASN A 2 48.62 1.72 -1.58
CA ASN A 2 48.04 0.40 -1.92
C ASN A 2 47.94 -0.57 -0.72
N GLY A 3 48.07 -0.09 0.52
CA GLY A 3 48.16 -0.98 1.69
C GLY A 3 46.83 -1.36 2.37
N MET A 4 45.72 -0.68 2.07
CA MET A 4 44.46 -0.87 2.82
C MET A 4 43.48 -1.83 2.14
N ASN A 5 43.60 -2.06 0.82
CA ASN A 5 42.75 -3.00 0.09
C ASN A 5 43.22 -4.46 0.19
N GLU A 6 44.50 -4.73 0.44
CA GLU A 6 44.98 -6.10 0.68
C GLU A 6 44.60 -6.62 2.08
N ALA A 7 44.47 -5.74 3.07
CA ALA A 7 44.05 -6.12 4.41
C ALA A 7 42.56 -6.51 4.49
N ILE A 8 41.70 -5.93 3.65
CA ILE A 8 40.27 -6.26 3.57
C ILE A 8 40.06 -7.59 2.83
N LEU A 9 40.88 -7.90 1.82
CA LEU A 9 40.82 -9.18 1.09
C LEU A 9 41.28 -10.38 1.96
N ALA A 10 42.24 -10.16 2.87
CA ALA A 10 42.75 -11.21 3.75
C ALA A 10 41.76 -11.61 4.86
N VAL A 11 40.87 -10.70 5.29
CA VAL A 11 39.82 -11.01 6.29
C VAL A 11 38.67 -11.79 5.66
N ALA A 12 38.40 -11.61 4.36
CA ALA A 12 37.36 -12.34 3.64
C ALA A 12 37.73 -13.79 3.30
N GLN A 13 39.02 -14.15 3.32
CA GLN A 13 39.49 -15.52 3.04
C GLN A 13 39.72 -16.38 4.29
N ALA A 14 39.55 -15.83 5.50
CA ALA A 14 39.77 -16.54 6.78
C ALA A 14 38.50 -17.10 7.44
N GLN A 15 37.33 -17.05 6.78
CA GLN A 15 36.07 -17.62 7.32
C GLN A 15 35.55 -18.86 6.55
N GLN A 16 36.35 -19.44 5.66
CA GLN A 16 36.06 -20.75 5.07
C GLN A 16 36.97 -21.82 5.68
N GLY A 17 36.51 -22.47 6.74
CA GLY A 17 37.17 -23.64 7.30
C GLY A 17 36.67 -23.99 8.69
N ASP A 18 35.63 -24.84 8.75
CA ASP A 18 35.49 -25.98 9.68
C ASP A 18 34.03 -26.44 9.73
N ALA A 19 33.63 -27.23 8.73
CA ALA A 19 32.42 -28.03 8.78
C ALA A 19 32.79 -29.43 9.27
N ILE A 20 32.29 -29.76 10.46
CA ILE A 20 32.33 -31.09 11.08
C ILE A 20 31.53 -32.06 10.20
N PRO A 21 32.04 -33.26 9.84
CA PRO A 21 31.29 -34.21 9.04
C PRO A 21 30.24 -34.92 9.90
N VAL A 22 28.98 -34.78 9.56
CA VAL A 22 27.89 -35.62 10.08
C VAL A 22 27.52 -36.63 9.01
N ASP A 23 27.88 -37.89 9.26
CA ASP A 23 27.45 -39.05 8.49
C ASP A 23 25.92 -39.16 8.49
N ILE A 24 25.30 -39.06 7.31
CA ILE A 24 23.88 -39.38 7.10
C ILE A 24 23.82 -40.72 6.35
N PRO A 25 23.20 -41.78 6.91
CA PRO A 25 23.11 -43.08 6.28
C PRO A 25 22.20 -43.05 5.03
N PRO A 26 22.40 -43.96 4.06
CA PRO A 26 21.63 -43.98 2.83
C PRO A 26 20.24 -44.54 3.11
N MET A 27 19.22 -43.68 3.16
CA MET A 27 17.85 -44.14 3.07
C MET A 27 17.47 -44.31 1.61
N THR A 28 17.63 -45.54 1.14
CA THR A 28 16.87 -46.10 0.03
C THR A 28 15.38 -46.10 0.39
N GLN A 29 14.66 -45.09 -0.06
CA GLN A 29 13.22 -45.20 -0.26
C GLN A 29 12.94 -45.16 -1.76
N SER A 30 12.59 -46.34 -2.27
CA SER A 30 12.05 -46.52 -3.61
C SER A 30 10.91 -45.54 -3.84
N ALA A 31 11.05 -44.69 -4.85
CA ALA A 31 9.96 -43.86 -5.33
C ALA A 31 8.76 -44.77 -5.64
N PRO A 32 7.55 -44.47 -5.13
CA PRO A 32 6.36 -45.14 -5.65
C PRO A 32 6.26 -44.77 -7.14
N VAL A 33 6.09 -45.80 -7.96
CA VAL A 33 5.87 -45.71 -9.40
C VAL A 33 4.82 -44.63 -9.65
N MET A 34 5.23 -43.51 -10.26
CA MET A 34 4.33 -42.51 -10.80
C MET A 34 3.52 -43.20 -11.91
N GLY A 35 2.37 -43.76 -11.53
CA GLY A 35 1.35 -44.13 -12.49
C GLY A 35 1.06 -42.92 -13.36
N ASN A 36 0.93 -43.14 -14.67
CA ASN A 36 0.67 -42.09 -15.65
C ASN A 36 -0.33 -41.07 -15.10
N PRO A 37 -0.09 -39.76 -15.30
CA PRO A 37 -1.00 -38.73 -14.82
C PRO A 37 -2.42 -39.08 -15.25
N PRO A 38 -3.43 -38.92 -14.36
CA PRO A 38 -4.80 -39.21 -14.70
C PRO A 38 -5.13 -38.43 -15.98
N VAL A 39 -5.50 -39.16 -17.02
CA VAL A 39 -5.89 -38.60 -18.31
C VAL A 39 -6.94 -37.53 -18.04
N THR A 40 -6.61 -36.27 -18.35
CA THR A 40 -7.54 -35.15 -18.32
C THR A 40 -8.86 -35.63 -18.93
N PRO A 41 -9.99 -35.61 -18.19
CA PRO A 41 -11.26 -35.97 -18.76
C PRO A 41 -11.47 -35.11 -20.00
N LYS A 42 -11.58 -35.76 -21.16
CA LYS A 42 -11.86 -35.08 -22.43
C LYS A 42 -13.04 -34.15 -22.20
N THR A 43 -12.81 -32.87 -22.50
CA THR A 43 -13.78 -31.78 -22.47
C THR A 43 -15.15 -32.30 -22.88
N LYS A 44 -16.12 -32.33 -21.95
CA LYS A 44 -17.51 -32.56 -22.32
C LYS A 44 -17.92 -31.41 -23.22
N ILE A 45 -18.15 -31.71 -24.49
CA ILE A 45 -18.70 -30.80 -25.48
C ILE A 45 -20.13 -30.48 -25.02
N GLY A 46 -20.31 -29.29 -24.46
CA GLY A 46 -21.59 -28.74 -24.04
C GLY A 46 -21.60 -27.25 -24.36
N THR A 47 -22.04 -26.92 -25.57
CA THR A 47 -22.27 -25.59 -26.15
C THR A 47 -21.08 -24.62 -26.13
N MET A 48 -20.31 -24.58 -27.22
CA MET A 48 -19.33 -23.53 -27.56
C MET A 48 -20.01 -22.20 -27.99
N GLU A 49 -21.09 -21.78 -27.34
CA GLU A 49 -21.61 -20.44 -27.55
C GLU A 49 -20.99 -19.50 -26.52
N GLU A 50 -20.33 -18.43 -26.98
CA GLU A 50 -19.86 -17.39 -26.07
C GLU A 50 -21.04 -16.87 -25.24
N PRO A 51 -20.86 -16.60 -23.93
CA PRO A 51 -21.96 -16.18 -23.09
C PRO A 51 -22.52 -14.82 -23.56
N ARG A 52 -23.65 -14.83 -24.26
CA ARG A 52 -24.25 -13.65 -24.91
C ARG A 52 -24.46 -12.45 -23.98
N LEU A 53 -24.77 -12.71 -22.71
CA LEU A 53 -25.05 -11.65 -21.73
C LEU A 53 -23.79 -11.15 -21.02
N TRP A 54 -22.72 -11.94 -20.98
CA TRP A 54 -21.54 -11.61 -20.18
C TRP A 54 -20.88 -10.29 -20.58
N PRO A 55 -20.66 -9.97 -21.87
CA PRO A 55 -20.09 -8.68 -22.26
C PRO A 55 -20.89 -7.49 -21.73
N LYS A 56 -22.23 -7.56 -21.75
CA LYS A 56 -23.11 -6.52 -21.22
C LYS A 56 -22.97 -6.37 -19.70
N ILE A 57 -23.02 -7.48 -18.96
CA ILE A 57 -22.95 -7.47 -17.50
C ILE A 57 -21.55 -7.05 -17.02
N ARG A 58 -20.50 -7.60 -17.63
CA ARG A 58 -19.11 -7.22 -17.39
C ARG A 58 -18.91 -5.73 -17.59
N GLY A 59 -19.42 -5.17 -18.70
CA GLY A 59 -19.31 -3.74 -18.97
C GLY A 59 -19.95 -2.86 -17.89
N ILE A 60 -21.08 -3.27 -17.31
CA ILE A 60 -21.71 -2.55 -16.18
C ILE A 60 -20.82 -2.61 -14.93
N ILE A 61 -20.27 -3.78 -14.61
CA ILE A 61 -19.40 -3.97 -13.44
C ILE A 61 -18.11 -3.17 -13.60
N GLU A 62 -17.45 -3.25 -14.76
CA GLU A 62 -16.22 -2.52 -15.02
C GLU A 62 -16.45 -1.01 -15.05
N ALA A 63 -17.60 -0.55 -15.56
CA ALA A 63 -17.99 0.85 -15.48
C ALA A 63 -18.21 1.31 -14.03
N ASP A 64 -18.84 0.50 -13.17
CA ASP A 64 -18.97 0.82 -11.74
C ASP A 64 -17.59 0.91 -11.07
N ILE A 65 -16.72 -0.07 -11.32
CA ILE A 65 -15.35 -0.08 -10.80
C ILE A 65 -14.63 1.22 -11.18
N VAL A 66 -14.59 1.59 -12.46
CA VAL A 66 -13.84 2.76 -12.92
C VAL A 66 -14.41 4.08 -12.36
N ASN A 67 -15.73 4.16 -12.17
CA ASN A 67 -16.39 5.39 -11.72
C ASN A 67 -16.54 5.52 -10.19
N LYS A 68 -16.06 4.55 -9.40
CA LYS A 68 -16.04 4.66 -7.93
C LYS A 68 -15.21 5.88 -7.49
N PRO A 69 -15.65 6.66 -6.47
CA PRO A 69 -14.94 7.86 -6.02
C PRO A 69 -13.45 7.65 -5.72
N ARG A 70 -13.11 6.52 -5.09
CA ARG A 70 -11.73 6.14 -4.78
C ARG A 70 -10.81 6.06 -6.01
N ASN A 71 -11.34 5.66 -7.17
CA ASN A 71 -10.55 5.57 -8.40
C ASN A 71 -10.43 6.90 -9.14
N LEU A 72 -11.31 7.86 -8.84
CA LEU A 72 -11.29 9.22 -9.39
C LEU A 72 -10.43 10.17 -8.55
N GLN A 73 -9.99 9.73 -7.37
CA GLN A 73 -9.20 10.52 -6.45
C GLN A 73 -7.80 10.80 -7.03
N ARG A 74 -7.53 12.08 -7.30
CA ARG A 74 -6.22 12.56 -7.78
C ARG A 74 -5.27 12.94 -6.65
N GLU A 75 -5.81 13.53 -5.58
CA GLU A 75 -5.05 13.93 -4.40
C GLU A 75 -4.52 12.72 -3.63
N LEU A 76 -3.29 12.82 -3.12
CA LEU A 76 -2.70 11.75 -2.33
C LEU A 76 -3.38 11.63 -0.97
N GLY A 77 -3.65 10.38 -0.58
CA GLY A 77 -4.14 10.04 0.74
C GLY A 77 -3.13 9.26 1.59
N PRO A 78 -3.45 8.99 2.86
CA PRO A 78 -2.60 8.22 3.77
C PRO A 78 -2.11 6.87 3.24
N SER A 79 -2.93 6.16 2.45
CA SER A 79 -2.58 4.86 1.88
C SER A 79 -1.42 4.90 0.89
N GLU A 80 -1.08 6.07 0.37
CA GLU A 80 -0.09 6.22 -0.71
C GLU A 80 1.21 6.83 -0.20
N LEU A 81 1.14 7.69 0.82
CA LEU A 81 2.28 8.38 1.41
C LEU A 81 3.31 7.43 2.04
N GLY A 82 2.89 6.23 2.43
CA GLY A 82 3.77 5.22 3.02
C GLY A 82 4.50 4.32 2.02
N THR A 83 4.32 4.50 0.71
CA THR A 83 5.02 3.71 -0.32
C THR A 83 6.54 3.83 -0.20
N ASP A 84 7.27 2.75 -0.45
CA ASP A 84 8.73 2.74 -0.56
C ASP A 84 9.22 3.07 -1.97
N CYS A 85 8.31 3.12 -2.95
CA CYS A 85 8.64 3.47 -4.33
C CYS A 85 8.62 5.00 -4.52
N LEU A 86 9.79 5.63 -4.50
CA LEU A 86 9.94 7.08 -4.71
C LEU A 86 9.49 7.49 -6.11
N HIS A 87 9.78 6.67 -7.12
CA HIS A 87 9.29 6.88 -8.49
C HIS A 87 7.78 7.03 -8.55
N CYS A 88 7.02 6.05 -8.00
CA CYS A 88 5.56 6.08 -8.04
C CYS A 88 4.98 7.25 -7.23
N LEU A 89 5.59 7.58 -6.08
CA LEU A 89 5.16 8.72 -5.28
C LEU A 89 5.36 10.03 -6.05
N ALA A 90 6.51 10.19 -6.70
CA ALA A 90 6.84 11.38 -7.48
C ALA A 90 5.98 11.51 -8.74
N ALA A 91 5.80 10.41 -9.49
CA ALA A 91 4.91 10.36 -10.64
C ALA A 91 3.49 10.78 -10.29
N LYS A 92 2.97 10.29 -9.15
CA LYS A 92 1.65 10.68 -8.65
C LYS A 92 1.60 12.16 -8.24
N LEU A 93 2.61 12.66 -7.54
CA LEU A 93 2.72 14.08 -7.17
C LEU A 93 2.78 15.01 -8.39
N ALA A 94 3.50 14.59 -9.44
CA ALA A 94 3.60 15.30 -10.71
C ALA A 94 2.33 15.19 -11.58
N GLY A 95 1.33 14.44 -11.13
CA GLY A 95 0.05 14.27 -11.83
C GLY A 95 0.15 13.42 -13.09
N TRP A 96 1.11 12.49 -13.17
CA TRP A 96 1.20 11.56 -14.29
C TRP A 96 -0.10 10.74 -14.42
N GLU A 97 -0.51 10.47 -15.66
CA GLU A 97 -1.65 9.60 -15.91
C GLU A 97 -1.25 8.13 -15.75
N GLN A 98 -2.09 7.35 -15.06
CA GLN A 98 -1.90 5.92 -14.91
C GLN A 98 -2.77 5.15 -15.89
N SER A 99 -2.18 4.18 -16.58
CA SER A 99 -2.90 3.16 -17.33
C SER A 99 -3.44 2.08 -16.37
N LYS A 100 -4.64 2.30 -15.85
CA LYS A 100 -5.29 1.34 -14.92
C LYS A 100 -6.38 0.54 -15.61
N GLN A 101 -6.25 -0.78 -15.56
CA GLN A 101 -7.35 -1.69 -15.87
C GLN A 101 -8.33 -1.74 -14.69
N PRO A 102 -9.63 -2.01 -14.93
CA PRO A 102 -10.60 -2.24 -13.86
C PRO A 102 -10.10 -3.30 -12.87
N ALA A 103 -9.82 -2.88 -11.63
CA ALA A 103 -9.15 -3.72 -10.64
C ALA A 103 -10.17 -4.48 -9.79
N TRP A 104 -10.43 -5.74 -10.14
CA TRP A 104 -11.39 -6.60 -9.43
C TRP A 104 -11.02 -6.83 -7.95
N LEU A 105 -9.73 -7.04 -7.62
CA LEU A 105 -9.33 -7.33 -6.24
C LEU A 105 -9.57 -6.13 -5.30
N PRO A 106 -9.14 -4.90 -5.63
CA PRO A 106 -9.50 -3.72 -4.84
C PRO A 106 -11.02 -3.52 -4.72
N TYR A 107 -11.78 -3.77 -5.79
CA TYR A 107 -13.24 -3.65 -5.77
C TYR A 107 -13.89 -4.56 -4.71
N THR A 108 -13.43 -5.81 -4.57
CA THR A 108 -13.93 -6.70 -3.51
C THR A 108 -13.69 -6.17 -2.10
N GLY A 109 -12.56 -5.48 -1.87
CA GLY A 109 -12.29 -4.80 -0.60
C GLY A 109 -13.26 -3.63 -0.37
N THR A 110 -13.44 -2.76 -1.37
CA THR A 110 -14.38 -1.62 -1.29
C THR A 110 -15.79 -2.07 -0.91
N CYS A 111 -16.33 -3.11 -1.53
CA CYS A 111 -17.65 -3.62 -1.19
C CYS A 111 -17.75 -4.14 0.26
N LEU A 112 -16.67 -4.70 0.81
CA LEU A 112 -16.64 -5.16 2.19
C LEU A 112 -16.57 -3.98 3.17
N HIS A 113 -15.79 -2.94 2.87
CA HIS A 113 -15.74 -1.72 3.69
C HIS A 113 -17.13 -1.06 3.75
N GLU A 114 -17.81 -0.89 2.61
CA GLU A 114 -19.19 -0.38 2.54
C GLU A 114 -20.19 -1.24 3.35
N HIS A 115 -19.92 -2.54 3.52
CA HIS A 115 -20.74 -3.38 4.38
C HIS A 115 -20.44 -3.15 5.86
N PHE A 116 -19.18 -3.05 6.25
CA PHE A 116 -18.78 -2.80 7.64
C PHE A 116 -19.16 -1.40 8.11
N GLU A 117 -19.04 -0.39 7.27
CA GLU A 117 -19.55 0.95 7.55
C GLU A 117 -21.02 0.88 7.97
N ARG A 118 -21.87 0.23 7.17
CA ARG A 118 -23.30 0.04 7.49
C ARG A 118 -23.52 -0.76 8.77
N LEU A 119 -22.70 -1.78 9.02
CA LEU A 119 -22.80 -2.61 10.22
C LEU A 119 -22.50 -1.81 11.49
N PHE A 120 -21.39 -1.07 11.52
CA PHE A 120 -20.96 -0.30 12.69
C PHE A 120 -21.72 1.03 12.83
N SER A 121 -22.28 1.57 11.73
CA SER A 121 -23.23 2.69 11.75
C SER A 121 -24.63 2.30 12.23
N ASN A 122 -24.93 1.00 12.39
CA ASN A 122 -26.21 0.60 12.95
C ASN A 122 -26.33 1.15 14.39
N PRO A 123 -27.42 1.87 14.76
CA PRO A 123 -27.60 2.41 16.11
C PRO A 123 -27.45 1.38 17.24
N GLN A 124 -27.88 0.13 17.02
CA GLN A 124 -27.69 -0.94 18.01
C GLN A 124 -26.22 -1.30 18.23
N VAL A 125 -25.35 -1.13 17.22
CA VAL A 125 -23.90 -1.37 17.36
C VAL A 125 -23.21 -0.10 17.84
N MET A 126 -23.47 1.03 17.17
CA MET A 126 -22.90 2.34 17.45
C MET A 126 -23.10 2.81 18.89
N TYR A 127 -24.22 2.45 19.52
CA TYR A 127 -24.54 2.83 20.91
C TYR A 127 -24.63 1.63 21.86
N GLY A 128 -24.05 0.48 21.51
CA GLY A 128 -23.93 -0.67 22.43
C GLY A 128 -25.27 -1.27 22.86
N GLY A 129 -26.25 -1.31 21.96
CA GLY A 129 -27.56 -1.92 22.17
C GLY A 129 -28.58 -0.99 22.83
N GLN A 130 -28.24 0.27 23.07
CA GLN A 130 -29.18 1.26 23.58
C GLN A 130 -30.27 1.57 22.53
N VAL A 131 -31.52 1.56 22.98
CA VAL A 131 -32.69 1.87 22.16
C VAL A 131 -33.22 3.23 22.59
N PHE A 132 -33.41 4.13 21.62
CA PHE A 132 -33.94 5.46 21.85
C PHE A 132 -35.30 5.60 21.16
N ASP A 133 -36.28 6.18 21.85
CA ASP A 133 -37.53 6.63 21.25
C ASP A 133 -37.28 7.98 20.54
N GLY A 134 -36.55 7.94 19.42
CA GLY A 134 -36.11 9.12 18.66
C GLY A 134 -34.60 9.13 18.37
N PRO A 135 -34.04 10.28 17.93
CA PRO A 135 -32.59 10.44 17.80
C PRO A 135 -31.89 10.18 19.14
N ALA A 136 -30.65 9.68 19.08
CA ALA A 136 -29.81 9.56 20.27
C ALA A 136 -29.63 10.94 20.94
N PRO A 137 -29.54 11.02 22.28
CA PRO A 137 -29.23 12.27 22.98
C PRO A 137 -27.96 12.92 22.44
N GLU A 138 -27.95 14.23 22.31
CA GLU A 138 -26.82 14.98 21.73
C GLU A 138 -25.53 14.84 22.56
N GLU A 139 -25.67 14.62 23.87
CA GLU A 139 -24.55 14.41 24.79
C GLU A 139 -23.98 12.98 24.73
N LEU A 140 -24.72 12.04 24.12
CA LEU A 140 -24.28 10.66 24.02
C LEU A 140 -23.28 10.51 22.87
N LYS A 141 -22.03 10.26 23.23
CA LYS A 141 -20.99 9.95 22.25
C LYS A 141 -21.20 8.54 21.69
N PRO A 142 -21.08 8.33 20.37
CA PRO A 142 -21.08 7.00 19.80
C PRO A 142 -19.87 6.20 20.32
N LEU A 143 -20.01 4.88 20.42
CA LEU A 143 -18.88 3.98 20.66
C LEU A 143 -17.96 3.91 19.44
N TYR A 144 -18.57 3.99 18.26
CA TYR A 144 -17.91 3.80 16.97
C TYR A 144 -18.23 4.93 16.01
N CYS A 145 -17.19 5.45 15.35
CA CYS A 145 -17.32 6.32 14.19
C CYS A 145 -16.78 5.58 12.96
N THR A 146 -17.54 5.47 11.88
CA THR A 146 -17.12 4.77 10.64
C THR A 146 -16.84 5.75 9.52
N GLU A 147 -15.89 5.40 8.63
CA GLU A 147 -15.47 6.26 7.50
C GLU A 147 -15.21 7.72 7.93
N TYR A 148 -14.61 7.87 9.12
CA TYR A 148 -14.44 9.16 9.75
C TYR A 148 -13.30 9.92 9.06
N THR A 149 -13.65 11.06 8.44
CA THR A 149 -12.69 11.85 7.67
C THR A 149 -11.90 12.78 8.58
N VAL A 150 -10.57 12.69 8.51
CA VAL A 150 -9.63 13.53 9.27
C VAL A 150 -8.66 14.25 8.35
N THR A 151 -8.17 15.41 8.78
CA THR A 151 -7.05 16.09 8.12
C THR A 151 -5.74 15.70 8.80
N VAL A 152 -4.90 14.95 8.08
CA VAL A 152 -3.67 14.35 8.65
C VAL A 152 -2.45 15.26 8.51
N GLY A 153 -2.51 16.23 7.61
CA GLY A 153 -1.42 17.16 7.33
C GLY A 153 -1.69 17.97 6.09
N ARG A 154 -0.66 18.67 5.59
CA ARG A 154 -0.76 19.50 4.39
C ARG A 154 0.44 19.25 3.48
N LEU A 155 0.17 19.16 2.18
CA LEU A 155 1.21 19.20 1.16
C LEU A 155 1.44 20.68 0.77
N ASN A 156 2.68 21.14 0.88
CA ASN A 156 3.09 22.49 0.56
C ASN A 156 4.01 22.44 -0.66
N GLY A 157 3.44 22.61 -1.85
CA GLY A 157 4.19 22.88 -3.08
C GLY A 157 4.31 24.38 -3.34
N LEU A 158 5.31 24.77 -4.11
CA LEU A 158 5.52 26.14 -4.60
C LEU A 158 4.41 26.55 -5.59
N ALA A 159 3.86 25.60 -6.35
CA ALA A 159 2.74 25.85 -7.26
C ALA A 159 1.36 25.84 -6.59
N GLY A 160 1.30 25.50 -5.30
CA GLY A 160 0.07 25.34 -4.53
C GLY A 160 0.15 24.16 -3.57
N GLY A 161 -0.82 24.06 -2.65
CA GLY A 161 -0.87 23.00 -1.66
C GLY A 161 -2.29 22.65 -1.27
N TYR A 162 -2.48 21.46 -0.72
CA TYR A 162 -3.77 20.97 -0.27
C TYR A 162 -3.66 20.23 1.06
N ASP A 163 -4.77 20.21 1.79
CA ASP A 163 -4.89 19.45 3.02
C ASP A 163 -5.02 17.97 2.68
N ILE A 164 -4.16 17.15 3.26
CA ILE A 164 -4.17 15.71 3.07
C ILE A 164 -5.25 15.16 4.00
N LYS A 165 -6.28 14.57 3.42
CA LYS A 165 -7.38 13.94 4.14
C LYS A 165 -7.27 12.43 4.12
N GLY A 166 -7.66 11.80 5.22
CA GLY A 166 -7.79 10.35 5.36
C GLY A 166 -9.20 9.97 5.79
N SER A 167 -9.67 8.79 5.38
CA SER A 167 -10.89 8.17 5.92
C SER A 167 -10.48 7.01 6.83
N ILE A 168 -10.84 7.09 8.10
CA ILE A 168 -10.61 6.02 9.07
C ILE A 168 -11.77 5.04 8.96
N ASP A 169 -11.51 3.77 8.65
CA ASP A 169 -12.59 2.81 8.43
C ASP A 169 -13.47 2.64 9.68
N LEU A 170 -12.84 2.53 10.86
CA LEU A 170 -13.52 2.50 12.15
C LEU A 170 -12.67 3.19 13.23
N TRP A 171 -13.27 4.07 14.01
CA TRP A 171 -12.68 4.67 15.20
C TRP A 171 -13.48 4.22 16.43
N ASP A 172 -12.84 3.50 17.34
CA ASP A 172 -13.37 3.21 18.67
C ASP A 172 -13.09 4.40 19.60
N VAL A 173 -14.16 5.10 19.95
CA VAL A 173 -14.11 6.36 20.72
C VAL A 173 -13.72 6.09 22.17
N ALA A 174 -14.22 4.99 22.74
CA ALA A 174 -13.95 4.64 24.13
C ALA A 174 -12.48 4.25 24.30
N GLU A 175 -11.95 3.46 23.37
CA GLU A 175 -10.57 2.99 23.39
C GLU A 175 -9.54 3.97 22.79
N GLY A 176 -9.99 5.03 22.13
CA GLY A 176 -9.10 5.96 21.42
C GLY A 176 -8.30 5.22 20.34
N ALA A 177 -8.94 4.29 19.63
CA ALA A 177 -8.29 3.37 18.71
C ALA A 177 -8.74 3.60 17.26
N THR A 178 -7.79 3.82 16.35
CA THR A 178 -8.07 3.82 14.91
C THR A 178 -7.93 2.41 14.35
N ILE A 179 -8.91 1.93 13.61
CA ILE A 179 -8.95 0.60 13.03
C ILE A 179 -9.07 0.72 11.50
N ASP A 180 -8.17 0.03 10.80
CA ASP A 180 -8.19 -0.10 9.34
C ASP A 180 -8.36 -1.58 8.95
N TRP A 181 -9.31 -1.86 8.08
CA TRP A 181 -9.63 -3.21 7.60
C TRP A 181 -8.80 -3.54 6.37
N LYS A 182 -8.10 -4.68 6.40
CA LYS A 182 -7.34 -5.18 5.24
C LYS A 182 -7.85 -6.56 4.81
N TYR A 183 -8.77 -6.58 3.84
CA TYR A 183 -9.18 -7.81 3.17
C TYR A 183 -8.16 -8.25 2.14
N VAL A 184 -7.34 -9.25 2.47
CA VAL A 184 -6.12 -9.55 1.70
C VAL A 184 -5.95 -11.04 1.42
N ASN A 185 -5.14 -11.33 0.39
CA ASN A 185 -4.82 -12.71 0.05
C ASN A 185 -3.96 -13.37 1.14
N ASP A 186 -4.45 -14.52 1.57
CA ASP A 186 -3.96 -15.38 2.64
C ASP A 186 -2.51 -15.82 2.37
N ASN A 187 -2.20 -16.14 1.11
CA ASN A 187 -0.91 -16.70 0.71
C ASN A 187 0.15 -15.64 0.38
N SER A 188 -0.19 -14.35 0.40
CA SER A 188 0.74 -13.26 0.15
C SER A 188 0.75 -12.26 1.31
N THR A 189 -0.08 -11.22 1.25
CA THR A 189 -0.05 -10.11 2.20
C THR A 189 -0.34 -10.56 3.63
N LEU A 190 -1.31 -11.45 3.84
CA LEU A 190 -1.63 -11.95 5.19
C LEU A 190 -0.47 -12.77 5.76
N LYS A 191 0.12 -13.65 4.96
CA LYS A 191 1.29 -14.45 5.35
C LYS A 191 2.48 -13.57 5.72
N LEU A 192 2.78 -12.55 4.90
CA LEU A 192 3.85 -11.59 5.18
C LEU A 192 3.56 -10.77 6.44
N ALA A 193 2.31 -10.33 6.62
CA ALA A 193 1.90 -9.61 7.82
C ALA A 193 2.06 -10.46 9.09
N LYS A 194 1.69 -11.74 9.05
CA LYS A 194 1.91 -12.66 10.18
C LYS A 194 3.39 -12.91 10.47
N ALA A 195 4.25 -12.93 9.45
CA ALA A 195 5.67 -13.22 9.59
C ALA A 195 6.49 -12.00 10.05
N HIS A 196 6.16 -10.80 9.58
CA HIS A 196 7.00 -9.60 9.71
C HIS A 196 6.25 -8.37 10.27
N GLY A 197 4.95 -8.52 10.56
CA GLY A 197 4.05 -7.41 10.85
C GLY A 197 3.59 -6.68 9.58
N PRO A 198 2.72 -5.66 9.72
CA PRO A 198 2.25 -4.84 8.59
C PRO A 198 3.42 -4.21 7.84
N SER A 199 3.26 -3.96 6.54
CA SER A 199 4.23 -3.22 5.74
C SER A 199 4.34 -1.75 6.21
N GLN A 200 5.40 -1.06 5.77
CA GLN A 200 5.56 0.38 6.00
C GLN A 200 4.31 1.16 5.58
N THR A 201 3.77 0.87 4.39
CA THR A 201 2.58 1.55 3.86
C THR A 201 1.43 1.52 4.87
N TYR A 202 1.14 0.35 5.45
CA TYR A 202 0.05 0.20 6.40
C TYR A 202 0.37 0.84 7.75
N ARG A 203 1.62 0.77 8.23
CA ARG A 203 2.02 1.43 9.48
C ARG A 203 1.97 2.95 9.38
N VAL A 204 2.43 3.51 8.26
CA VAL A 204 2.34 4.95 7.98
C VAL A 204 0.89 5.38 7.88
N GLN A 205 0.05 4.63 7.18
CA GLN A 205 -1.38 4.91 7.09
C GLN A 205 -2.05 4.97 8.48
N ALA A 206 -1.80 3.97 9.34
CA ALA A 206 -2.34 3.95 10.70
C ALA A 206 -1.82 5.12 11.55
N SER A 207 -0.53 5.49 11.40
CA SER A 207 0.06 6.65 12.06
C SER A 207 -0.60 7.97 11.62
N LEU A 208 -0.85 8.15 10.32
CA LEU A 208 -1.49 9.34 9.79
C LEU A 208 -2.93 9.51 10.28
N TYR A 209 -3.69 8.42 10.41
CA TYR A 209 -5.04 8.47 10.97
C TYR A 209 -5.06 8.96 12.42
N GLY A 210 -4.15 8.45 13.26
CA GLY A 210 -4.02 8.94 14.63
C GLY A 210 -3.56 10.39 14.71
N ILE A 211 -2.66 10.85 13.81
CA ILE A 211 -2.30 12.28 13.70
C ILE A 211 -3.55 13.11 13.39
N GLY A 212 -4.37 12.66 12.44
CA GLY A 212 -5.61 13.35 12.08
C GLY A 212 -6.57 13.54 13.25
N LEU A 213 -6.79 12.49 14.05
CA LEU A 213 -7.61 12.58 15.27
C LEU A 213 -6.96 13.47 16.35
N ARG A 214 -5.64 13.41 16.52
CA ARG A 214 -4.92 14.30 17.45
C ARG A 214 -5.06 15.78 17.06
N ASN A 215 -5.06 16.09 15.77
CA ASN A 215 -5.30 17.46 15.29
C ASN A 215 -6.69 17.98 15.67
N GLU A 216 -7.66 17.09 15.91
CA GLU A 216 -9.00 17.40 16.39
C GLU A 216 -9.12 17.37 17.94
N GLY A 217 -8.00 17.18 18.65
CA GLY A 217 -7.94 17.18 20.11
C GLY A 217 -8.31 15.84 20.76
N VAL A 218 -8.35 14.74 19.99
CA VAL A 218 -8.62 13.39 20.51
C VAL A 218 -7.34 12.80 21.11
N ASP A 219 -7.48 12.16 22.28
CA ASP A 219 -6.44 11.32 22.86
C ASP A 219 -6.42 9.94 22.17
N VAL A 220 -5.56 9.81 21.16
CA VAL A 220 -5.36 8.55 20.43
C VAL A 220 -4.36 7.68 21.16
N ARG A 221 -4.80 6.48 21.52
CA ARG A 221 -4.02 5.50 22.29
C ARG A 221 -3.54 4.34 21.45
N LEU A 222 -4.36 3.86 20.50
CA LEU A 222 -4.06 2.66 19.72
C LEU A 222 -4.16 2.90 18.20
N SER A 223 -3.24 2.27 17.48
CA SER A 223 -3.31 2.08 16.04
C SER A 223 -3.49 0.60 15.74
N CYS A 224 -4.61 0.28 15.09
CA CYS A 224 -5.04 -1.09 14.80
C CYS A 224 -5.13 -1.31 13.28
N ILE A 225 -4.60 -2.45 12.83
CA ILE A 225 -4.72 -2.91 11.45
C ILE A 225 -5.20 -4.35 11.52
N TYR A 226 -6.39 -4.61 10.99
CA TYR A 226 -7.00 -5.93 11.05
C TYR A 226 -6.99 -6.57 9.68
N PHE A 227 -6.08 -7.55 9.50
CA PHE A 227 -5.98 -8.32 8.27
C PHE A 227 -7.01 -9.45 8.28
N LEU A 228 -7.95 -9.38 7.36
CA LEU A 228 -9.03 -10.34 7.19
C LEU A 228 -8.70 -11.28 6.04
N PRO A 229 -8.84 -12.61 6.25
CA PRO A 229 -8.47 -13.59 5.25
C PRO A 229 -9.46 -13.58 4.09
N ARG A 230 -8.93 -13.66 2.86
CA ARG A 230 -9.75 -13.65 1.65
C ARG A 230 -10.30 -15.01 1.29
N ASN A 231 -9.51 -16.06 1.50
CA ASN A 231 -9.79 -17.41 1.03
C ASN A 231 -10.08 -18.38 2.18
N SER A 232 -9.79 -18.02 3.44
CA SER A 232 -10.25 -18.80 4.59
C SER A 232 -11.76 -18.74 4.80
N GLN A 233 -12.31 -19.82 5.34
CA GLN A 233 -13.75 -19.94 5.63
C GLN A 233 -14.15 -19.28 6.96
N THR A 234 -13.20 -18.91 7.81
CA THR A 234 -13.47 -18.35 9.14
C THR A 234 -12.50 -17.21 9.47
N LEU A 235 -12.87 -16.36 10.41
CA LEU A 235 -12.01 -15.29 10.93
C LEU A 235 -10.88 -15.79 11.86
N ASN A 236 -10.80 -17.09 12.15
CA ASN A 236 -9.72 -17.64 12.97
C ASN A 236 -8.34 -17.45 12.31
N ASP A 237 -8.31 -17.31 10.98
CA ASP A 237 -7.09 -17.02 10.23
C ASP A 237 -6.78 -15.53 10.10
N ALA A 238 -7.61 -14.65 10.65
CA ALA A 238 -7.32 -13.22 10.68
C ALA A 238 -6.03 -12.94 11.45
N TYR A 239 -5.41 -11.81 11.14
CA TYR A 239 -4.26 -11.30 11.86
C TYR A 239 -4.58 -9.89 12.37
N PRO A 240 -5.02 -9.77 13.63
CA PRO A 240 -5.16 -8.48 14.28
C PRO A 240 -3.78 -7.97 14.70
N TRP A 241 -3.45 -6.76 14.28
CA TRP A 241 -2.25 -6.05 14.70
C TRP A 241 -2.66 -4.78 15.44
N GLU A 242 -2.23 -4.65 16.69
CA GLU A 242 -2.55 -3.52 17.56
C GLU A 242 -1.27 -3.03 18.22
N ARG A 243 -1.09 -1.71 18.26
CA ARG A 243 0.04 -1.05 18.92
C ARG A 243 -0.39 0.25 19.54
N GLU A 244 0.37 0.69 20.54
CA GLU A 244 0.32 2.07 21.00
C GLU A 244 0.56 3.02 19.82
N PHE A 245 -0.20 4.12 19.80
CA PHE A 245 -0.12 5.11 18.75
C PHE A 245 1.26 5.79 18.71
N ASP A 246 1.89 5.77 17.54
CA ASP A 246 3.15 6.48 17.24
C ASP A 246 2.94 7.37 16.01
N GLU A 247 3.17 8.66 16.17
CA GLU A 247 3.06 9.68 15.12
C GLU A 247 4.29 9.75 14.20
N LYS A 248 5.44 9.21 14.62
CA LYS A 248 6.70 9.39 13.89
C LYS A 248 6.66 8.85 12.45
N PRO A 249 6.11 7.66 12.17
CA PRO A 249 6.03 7.16 10.79
C PRO A 249 5.21 8.09 9.89
N GLY A 250 4.07 8.61 10.38
CA GLY A 250 3.21 9.54 9.65
C GLY A 250 3.89 10.89 9.40
N MET A 251 4.54 11.46 10.42
CA MET A 251 5.30 12.71 10.29
C MET A 251 6.46 12.60 9.30
N TRP A 252 7.18 11.48 9.32
CA TRP A 252 8.23 11.18 8.33
C TRP A 252 7.65 11.16 6.92
N ALA A 253 6.55 10.43 6.70
CA ALA A 253 5.95 10.32 5.37
C ALA A 253 5.45 11.67 4.84
N LEU A 254 4.84 12.50 5.70
CA LEU A 254 4.43 13.87 5.35
C LEU A 254 5.63 14.74 4.98
N SER A 255 6.70 14.68 5.77
CA SER A 255 7.92 15.46 5.52
C SER A 255 8.57 15.06 4.21
N ARG A 256 8.66 13.75 3.96
CA ARG A 256 9.18 13.18 2.71
C ARG A 256 8.36 13.59 1.50
N ALA A 257 7.03 13.52 1.58
CA ALA A 257 6.15 13.94 0.49
C ALA A 257 6.24 15.46 0.23
N ASN A 258 6.34 16.28 1.28
CA ASN A 258 6.57 17.72 1.14
C ASN A 258 7.93 18.01 0.49
N LEU A 259 9.00 17.34 0.92
CA LEU A 259 10.32 17.50 0.31
C LEU A 259 10.27 17.14 -1.18
N LEU A 260 9.67 15.99 -1.51
CA LEU A 260 9.54 15.52 -2.88
C LEU A 260 8.73 16.50 -3.75
N ALA A 261 7.59 17.00 -3.26
CA ALA A 261 6.79 18.00 -3.97
C ALA A 261 7.60 19.28 -4.24
N ASN A 262 8.33 19.78 -3.24
CA ASN A 262 9.18 20.97 -3.43
C ASN A 262 10.31 20.74 -4.43
N LEU A 263 10.95 19.56 -4.42
CA LEU A 263 11.97 19.22 -5.41
C LEU A 263 11.39 19.19 -6.83
N LEU A 264 10.23 18.58 -7.01
CA LEU A 264 9.54 18.55 -8.30
C LEU A 264 9.24 19.97 -8.81
N ASP A 265 8.72 20.83 -7.94
CA ASP A 265 8.40 22.21 -8.29
C ASP A 265 9.65 23.03 -8.62
N VAL A 266 10.75 22.86 -7.89
CA VAL A 266 12.02 23.56 -8.15
C VAL A 266 12.60 23.16 -9.49
N ILE A 267 12.64 21.86 -9.80
CA ILE A 267 13.16 21.36 -11.08
C ILE A 267 12.29 21.86 -12.23
N GLU A 268 10.97 21.81 -12.09
CA GLU A 268 10.04 22.32 -13.10
C GLU A 268 10.18 23.83 -13.32
N LEU A 269 10.31 24.61 -12.25
CA LEU A 269 10.46 26.05 -12.33
C LEU A 269 11.77 26.45 -13.02
N TYR A 270 12.86 25.72 -12.78
CA TYR A 270 14.18 26.06 -13.28
C TYR A 270 14.45 25.51 -14.70
N ASP A 271 14.18 24.23 -14.95
CA ASP A 271 14.51 23.53 -16.20
C ASP A 271 13.28 23.00 -16.97
N GLY A 272 12.08 23.25 -16.47
CA GLY A 272 10.82 22.89 -17.13
C GLY A 272 10.29 21.48 -16.81
N PRO A 273 9.02 21.21 -17.16
CA PRO A 273 8.33 19.96 -16.79
C PRO A 273 8.98 18.71 -17.39
N LYS A 274 9.59 18.80 -18.58
CA LYS A 274 10.32 17.67 -19.18
C LYS A 274 11.53 17.25 -18.36
N MET A 275 12.22 18.19 -17.72
CA MET A 275 13.36 17.87 -16.85
C MET A 275 12.88 17.21 -15.55
N ARG A 276 11.81 17.76 -14.95
CA ARG A 276 11.14 17.15 -13.79
C ARG A 276 10.76 15.71 -14.10
N ASP A 277 10.13 15.46 -15.24
CA ASP A 277 9.69 14.11 -15.60
C ASP A 277 10.86 13.17 -15.90
N SER A 278 11.92 13.63 -16.57
CA SER A 278 13.17 12.86 -16.69
C SER A 278 13.78 12.52 -15.32
N TRP A 279 13.74 13.43 -14.36
CA TRP A 279 14.24 13.19 -13.01
C TRP A 279 13.41 12.15 -12.25
N ILE A 280 12.07 12.16 -12.40
CA ILE A 280 11.19 11.12 -11.81
C ILE A 280 11.61 9.72 -12.25
N ARG A 281 11.95 9.52 -13.52
CA ARG A 281 12.41 8.22 -14.08
C ARG A 281 13.72 7.71 -13.47
N ARG A 282 14.50 8.59 -12.84
CA ARG A 282 15.75 8.22 -12.18
C ARG A 282 15.54 7.82 -10.73
N LEU A 283 14.40 8.15 -10.12
CA LEU A 283 14.11 7.82 -8.73
C LEU A 283 14.05 6.30 -8.52
N PRO A 284 14.50 5.82 -7.35
CA PRO A 284 14.49 4.40 -7.06
C PRO A 284 13.06 3.87 -7.00
N HIS A 285 12.89 2.68 -7.58
CA HIS A 285 11.68 1.89 -7.42
C HIS A 285 11.71 1.14 -6.09
N SER A 286 10.57 0.60 -5.66
CA SER A 286 10.53 -0.34 -4.52
C SER A 286 11.52 -1.48 -4.74
N THR A 287 12.23 -1.88 -3.68
CA THR A 287 13.09 -3.07 -3.68
C THR A 287 12.28 -4.36 -3.61
N GLY A 288 11.00 -4.26 -3.22
CA GLY A 288 10.02 -5.34 -3.22
C GLY A 288 9.10 -5.31 -4.45
N HIS A 289 7.89 -5.84 -4.28
CA HIS A 289 6.88 -5.83 -5.34
C HIS A 289 6.07 -4.53 -5.30
N CYS A 290 6.22 -3.67 -6.32
CA CYS A 290 5.34 -2.51 -6.53
C CYS A 290 4.24 -2.84 -7.56
N PHE A 291 2.98 -2.57 -7.22
CA PHE A 291 1.84 -2.83 -8.12
C PHE A 291 1.61 -1.74 -9.16
N ASP A 292 2.13 -0.53 -8.94
CA ASP A 292 1.84 0.64 -9.79
C ASP A 292 2.97 0.99 -10.76
N CYS A 293 4.20 0.50 -10.57
CA CYS A 293 5.35 0.83 -11.43
C CYS A 293 5.05 0.63 -12.93
N ASN A 294 4.32 -0.41 -13.29
CA ASN A 294 4.01 -0.74 -14.69
C ASN A 294 2.76 -0.02 -15.23
N THR A 295 2.21 0.94 -14.48
CA THR A 295 1.02 1.70 -14.89
C THR A 295 1.38 3.07 -15.45
N TRP A 296 2.62 3.52 -15.27
CA TRP A 296 3.08 4.85 -15.65
C TRP A 296 3.54 4.93 -17.11
N PRO A 297 3.57 6.12 -17.73
CA PRO A 297 3.93 6.28 -19.15
C PRO A 297 5.34 5.79 -19.51
N ASP A 298 6.25 5.79 -18.54
CA ASP A 298 7.64 5.36 -18.72
C ASP A 298 7.86 3.85 -18.52
N SER A 299 6.80 3.08 -18.31
CA SER A 299 6.87 1.62 -18.14
C SER A 299 6.92 0.82 -19.45
N THR A 300 6.75 1.49 -20.59
CA THR A 300 6.88 0.86 -21.91
C THR A 300 8.32 0.36 -22.10
N THR A 301 8.49 -0.95 -22.26
CA THR A 301 9.77 -1.68 -22.16
C THR A 301 10.75 -1.45 -23.31
N LEU A 302 10.54 -0.47 -24.18
CA LEU A 302 11.37 -0.23 -25.35
C LEU A 302 11.53 1.30 -25.57
N PRO A 303 12.74 1.86 -25.31
CA PRO A 303 13.02 3.29 -25.50
C PRO A 303 12.76 3.80 -26.93
N GLU A 304 12.78 2.90 -27.91
CA GLU A 304 12.47 3.18 -29.33
C GLU A 304 10.99 3.49 -29.60
N PHE A 305 10.10 3.21 -28.65
CA PHE A 305 8.66 3.54 -28.71
C PHE A 305 8.26 4.66 -27.75
N ASP A 306 9.21 5.28 -27.03
CA ASP A 306 8.93 6.52 -26.31
C ASP A 306 8.64 7.60 -27.36
N GLU A 307 7.39 8.08 -27.43
CA GLU A 307 6.97 9.17 -28.32
C GLU A 307 7.74 10.48 -28.04
N GLN A 308 8.43 10.57 -26.91
CA GLN A 308 9.09 11.78 -26.42
C GLN A 308 10.55 11.52 -26.05
N ALA A 309 11.48 12.25 -26.67
CA ALA A 309 12.88 12.24 -26.25
C ALA A 309 13.01 12.88 -24.85
N TRP A 310 13.55 12.11 -23.91
CA TRP A 310 13.73 12.53 -22.52
C TRP A 310 15.09 13.19 -22.35
N PRO A 311 15.17 14.43 -21.83
CA PRO A 311 16.45 15.09 -21.60
C PRO A 311 17.29 14.32 -20.57
N GLU A 312 18.61 14.37 -20.73
CA GLU A 312 19.56 13.89 -19.73
C GLU A 312 19.47 14.75 -18.47
N VAL A 313 19.42 14.10 -17.31
CA VAL A 313 19.28 14.77 -16.01
C VAL A 313 20.65 15.25 -15.54
N PRO A 314 20.88 16.56 -15.36
CA PRO A 314 22.15 17.08 -14.87
C PRO A 314 22.50 16.61 -13.44
N ASP A 315 23.80 16.51 -13.14
CA ASP A 315 24.30 16.05 -11.84
C ASP A 315 23.72 16.83 -10.65
N GLN A 316 23.45 18.12 -10.81
CA GLN A 316 22.87 18.95 -9.75
C GLN A 316 21.51 18.42 -9.25
N TRP A 317 20.72 17.80 -10.13
CA TRP A 317 19.42 17.20 -9.76
C TRP A 317 19.58 15.77 -9.27
N LEU A 318 20.53 15.01 -9.82
CA LEU A 318 20.81 13.65 -9.35
C LEU A 318 21.24 13.65 -7.87
N GLN A 319 22.06 14.63 -7.45
CA GLN A 319 22.49 14.76 -6.06
C GLN A 319 21.34 15.01 -5.06
N LEU A 320 20.20 15.56 -5.50
CA LEU A 320 19.05 15.79 -4.62
C LEU A 320 18.30 14.50 -4.27
N MET A 321 18.51 13.43 -5.04
CA MET A 321 17.87 12.14 -4.78
C MET A 321 18.34 11.53 -3.44
N ASP A 322 19.58 11.81 -3.02
CA ASP A 322 20.16 11.32 -1.77
C ASP A 322 19.47 11.90 -0.52
N LEU A 323 18.67 12.96 -0.69
CA LEU A 323 17.87 13.56 0.39
C LEU A 323 16.58 12.78 0.67
N LEU A 324 16.20 11.85 -0.22
CA LEU A 324 14.94 11.13 -0.15
C LEU A 324 15.16 9.70 0.33
N GLU A 325 14.71 9.42 1.53
CA GLU A 325 14.74 8.06 2.08
C GLU A 325 13.50 7.25 1.60
N PRO A 326 13.68 6.09 0.95
CA PRO A 326 12.57 5.23 0.54
C PRO A 326 11.83 4.61 1.74
N GLU A 327 12.54 4.36 2.84
CA GLU A 327 12.03 3.60 3.98
C GLU A 327 12.21 4.33 5.31
N TYR A 328 11.19 4.21 6.16
CA TYR A 328 11.21 4.65 7.54
C TYR A 328 11.90 3.60 8.42
N GLN A 329 12.85 4.06 9.24
CA GLN A 329 13.55 3.21 10.19
C GLN A 329 12.68 2.99 11.44
N PHE A 330 11.87 1.94 11.43
CA PHE A 330 11.09 1.54 12.59
C PHE A 330 12.01 1.14 13.75
N THR A 331 11.84 1.78 14.91
CA THR A 331 12.45 1.32 16.15
C THR A 331 11.93 -0.08 16.48
N LYS A 332 12.85 -1.03 16.69
CA LYS A 332 12.53 -2.44 16.97
C LYS A 332 11.81 -2.62 18.30
#